data_AF-A0A2M8EZ36-F1
#
_entry.id   AF-A0A2M8EZ36-F1
#
_cell.length_a   1.000
_cell.length_b   1.000
_cell.length_c   1.000
_cell.angle_alpha   90.00
_cell.angle_beta   90.00
_cell.angle_gamma   90.00
#
_symmetry.space_group_name_H-M   'P 1'
#
loop_
_entity.id
_entity.type
_entity.pdbx_description
1 polymer ?
#
loop_
_entity_poly.entity_id
_entity_poly.type
_entity_poly.pdbx_seq_one_letter_code
_entity_poly.pdbx_strand_id
1 'polypeptide(L)'
;MELDEFLSKFGIKFETLEAEERKTLMGWLENLSRKQISLEDVKNYIRQMADSVAKELCEYELPKKKDIFLKARLRNYLLLLDFLIAPEKAKKSLENYLKNIKL
;
A
#
# COMPACT_ATOMS: atom_id res chain seq x y z
N MET A 1 3.17 5.75 18.93
CA MET A 1 4.01 6.87 19.39
C MET A 1 3.14 7.67 20.31
N GLU A 2 3.44 7.63 21.61
CA GLU A 2 2.73 8.45 22.58
C GLU A 2 3.19 9.90 22.43
N LEU A 3 2.25 10.85 22.55
CA LEU A 3 2.45 12.28 22.33
C LEU A 3 3.64 12.84 23.13
N ASP A 4 3.80 12.34 24.35
CA ASP A 4 4.86 12.73 25.27
C ASP A 4 6.25 12.27 24.83
N GLU A 5 6.38 11.14 24.13
CA GLU A 5 7.66 10.71 23.51
C GLU A 5 8.07 11.62 22.36
N PHE A 6 7.12 12.19 21.62
CA PHE A 6 7.43 13.11 20.52
C PHE A 6 7.84 14.48 21.05
N LEU A 7 7.13 15.00 22.05
CA LEU A 7 7.41 16.32 22.64
C LEU A 7 8.68 16.32 23.48
N SER A 8 8.96 15.23 24.22
CA SER A 8 10.19 15.09 25.01
C SER A 8 11.47 15.09 24.16
N LYS A 9 11.43 14.62 22.91
CA LYS A 9 12.57 14.70 21.97
C LYS A 9 13.00 16.14 21.65
N PHE A 10 12.07 17.09 21.77
CA PHE A 10 12.33 18.52 21.56
C PHE A 10 12.45 19.29 22.87
N GLY A 11 12.41 18.60 24.02
CA GLY A 11 12.49 19.22 25.34
C GLY A 11 11.24 20.03 25.74
N ILE A 12 10.11 19.81 25.05
CA ILE A 12 8.87 20.56 25.26
C ILE A 12 7.89 19.67 26.04
N LYS A 13 7.18 20.25 27.00
CA LYS A 13 6.07 19.56 27.69
C LYS A 13 4.76 19.98 27.04
N PHE A 14 3.78 19.08 26.98
CA PHE A 14 2.45 19.44 26.47
C PHE A 14 1.83 20.62 27.25
N GLU A 15 2.14 20.70 28.55
CA GLU A 15 1.68 21.75 29.46
C GLU A 15 2.29 23.12 29.19
N THR A 16 3.48 23.18 28.57
CA THR A 16 4.16 24.43 28.26
C THR A 16 3.72 25.05 26.93
N LEU A 17 2.91 24.33 26.14
CA LEU A 17 2.37 24.83 24.89
C LEU A 17 1.25 25.85 25.14
N GLU A 18 1.26 26.96 24.41
CA GLU A 18 0.17 27.92 24.39
C GLU A 18 -1.09 27.32 23.74
N ALA A 19 -2.26 27.93 24.01
CA ALA A 19 -3.55 27.39 23.56
C ALA A 19 -3.63 27.23 22.01
N GLU A 20 -3.03 28.16 21.27
CA GLU A 20 -2.90 28.12 19.81
C GLU A 20 -2.00 26.97 19.32
N GLU A 21 -0.88 26.73 20.00
CA GLU A 21 0.09 25.69 19.64
C GLU A 21 -0.47 24.30 19.90
N ARG A 22 -1.21 24.12 21.01
CA ARG A 22 -1.92 22.87 21.30
C ARG A 22 -2.97 22.55 20.25
N LYS A 23 -3.72 23.57 19.81
CA LYS A 23 -4.73 23.43 18.75
C LYS A 23 -4.08 23.02 17.44
N THR A 24 -2.94 23.62 17.11
CA THR A 24 -2.16 23.30 15.91
C THR A 24 -1.59 21.88 15.97
N LEU A 25 -0.99 21.49 17.10
CA LEU A 25 -0.47 20.14 17.33
C LEU A 25 -1.58 19.08 17.23
N MET A 26 -2.74 19.32 17.85
CA MET A 26 -3.89 18.43 17.75
C MET A 26 -4.41 18.31 16.30
N GLY A 27 -4.46 19.42 15.56
CA GLY A 27 -4.80 19.40 14.14
C GLY A 27 -3.78 18.62 13.30
N TRP A 28 -2.49 18.68 13.63
CA TRP A 28 -1.45 17.89 12.97
C TRP A 28 -1.56 16.40 13.29
N LEU A 29 -1.86 16.05 14.55
CA LEU A 29 -2.13 14.68 14.95
C LEU A 29 -3.37 14.09 14.28
N GLU A 30 -4.43 14.87 14.16
CA GLU A 30 -5.64 14.45 13.47
C GLU A 30 -5.38 14.26 11.96
N ASN A 31 -4.57 15.11 11.36
CA ASN A 31 -4.16 14.95 9.96
C ASN A 31 -3.20 13.77 9.75
N LEU A 32 -2.34 13.49 10.72
CA LEU A 32 -1.41 12.35 10.70
C LEU A 32 -2.14 11.03 10.95
N SER A 33 -3.14 11.00 11.83
CA SER A 33 -3.99 9.83 12.05
C SER A 33 -4.85 9.51 10.83
N ARG A 34 -5.36 10.54 10.15
CA ARG A 34 -6.05 10.40 8.84
C ARG A 34 -5.14 9.91 7.71
N LYS A 35 -3.82 10.08 7.81
CA LYS A 35 -2.83 9.60 6.82
C LYS A 35 -2.25 8.21 7.14
N GLN A 36 -2.78 7.48 8.11
CA GLN A 36 -2.42 6.08 8.27
C GLN A 36 -3.03 5.27 7.13
N ILE A 37 -2.21 4.93 6.14
CA ILE A 37 -2.57 3.98 5.09
C ILE A 37 -2.86 2.65 5.77
N SER A 38 -4.12 2.24 5.77
CA SER A 38 -4.52 0.94 6.30
C SER A 38 -4.15 -0.18 5.33
N LEU A 39 -4.09 -1.42 5.82
CA LEU A 39 -3.90 -2.59 4.96
C LEU A 39 -5.00 -2.68 3.88
N GLU A 40 -6.21 -2.23 4.19
CA GLU A 40 -7.32 -2.22 3.25
C GLU A 40 -7.12 -1.17 2.15
N ASP A 41 -6.53 -0.01 2.48
CA ASP A 41 -6.17 1.01 1.48
C ASP A 41 -5.14 0.47 0.49
N VAL A 42 -4.14 -0.28 0.98
CA VAL A 42 -3.14 -0.93 0.12
C VAL A 42 -3.78 -1.98 -0.79
N LYS A 43 -4.70 -2.81 -0.27
CA LYS A 43 -5.43 -3.80 -1.07
C LYS A 43 -6.28 -3.13 -2.14
N ASN A 44 -7.03 -2.09 -1.78
CA ASN A 44 -7.87 -1.34 -2.70
C ASN A 44 -7.05 -0.68 -3.80
N TYR A 45 -5.90 -0.11 -3.44
CA TYR A 45 -4.98 0.47 -4.40
C TYR A 45 -4.41 -0.57 -5.39
N ILE A 46 -3.99 -1.74 -4.92
CA ILE A 46 -3.47 -2.80 -5.80
C ILE A 46 -4.58 -3.36 -6.71
N ARG A 47 -5.82 -3.49 -6.22
CA ARG A 47 -6.97 -3.85 -7.08
C ARG A 47 -7.19 -2.83 -8.19
N GLN A 48 -7.16 -1.53 -7.88
CA GLN A 48 -7.29 -0.48 -8.89
C GLN A 48 -6.18 -0.54 -9.95
N MET A 49 -4.94 -0.83 -9.55
CA MET A 49 -3.84 -1.05 -10.49
C MET A 49 -4.06 -2.28 -11.38
N ALA A 50 -4.57 -3.38 -10.81
CA ALA A 50 -4.91 -4.58 -11.56
C ALA A 50 -6.03 -4.32 -12.57
N ASP A 51 -7.08 -3.60 -12.17
CA ASP A 51 -8.20 -3.22 -13.04
C ASP A 51 -7.76 -2.30 -14.17
N SER A 52 -6.84 -1.36 -13.91
CA SER A 52 -6.25 -0.52 -14.96
C SER A 52 -5.54 -1.35 -16.02
N VAL A 53 -4.69 -2.29 -15.60
CA VAL A 53 -3.96 -3.17 -16.52
C VAL A 53 -4.93 -4.11 -17.27
N ALA A 54 -5.98 -4.59 -16.60
CA ALA A 54 -7.01 -5.40 -17.24
C ALA A 54 -7.75 -4.63 -18.34
N LYS A 55 -8.05 -3.34 -18.11
CA LYS A 55 -8.63 -2.47 -19.14
C LYS A 55 -7.68 -2.25 -20.31
N GLU A 56 -6.39 -2.01 -20.04
CA GLU A 56 -5.37 -1.89 -21.09
C GLU A 56 -5.22 -3.19 -21.90
N LEU A 57 -5.40 -4.36 -21.29
CA LEU A 57 -5.39 -5.65 -21.98
C LEU A 57 -6.59 -5.85 -22.92
N CYS A 58 -7.68 -5.10 -22.73
CA CYS A 58 -8.86 -5.15 -23.59
C CYS A 58 -8.79 -4.18 -24.79
N GLU A 59 -7.69 -3.45 -24.96
CA GLU A 59 -7.50 -2.54 -26.11
C GLU A 59 -7.52 -3.31 -27.45
N TYR A 60 -8.23 -2.78 -28.44
CA TYR A 60 -8.21 -3.31 -29.80
C TYR A 60 -6.83 -3.07 -30.42
N GLU A 61 -6.25 -4.10 -31.04
CA GLU A 61 -4.88 -4.11 -31.60
C GLU A 61 -3.73 -3.92 -30.60
N LEU A 62 -3.74 -4.68 -29.51
CA LEU A 62 -2.62 -4.70 -28.57
C LEU A 62 -1.37 -5.40 -29.15
N PRO A 63 -0.20 -4.71 -29.25
CA PRO A 63 1.02 -5.33 -29.74
C PRO A 63 1.44 -6.53 -28.87
N LYS A 64 1.83 -7.65 -29.50
CA LYS A 64 2.18 -8.91 -28.81
C LYS A 64 3.19 -8.74 -27.68
N LYS A 65 4.19 -7.87 -27.86
CA LYS A 65 5.19 -7.57 -26.81
C LYS A 65 4.56 -6.84 -25.61
N LYS A 66 3.66 -5.88 -25.86
CA LYS A 66 2.91 -5.14 -24.83
C LYS A 66 1.96 -6.08 -24.09
N ASP A 67 1.26 -6.97 -24.80
CA ASP A 67 0.39 -8.00 -24.23
C ASP A 67 1.12 -8.90 -23.20
N ILE A 68 2.30 -9.40 -23.55
CA ILE A 68 3.13 -10.22 -22.65
C ILE A 68 3.49 -9.45 -21.37
N PHE A 69 3.92 -8.20 -21.50
CA PHE A 69 4.30 -7.39 -20.34
C PHE A 69 3.11 -7.01 -19.45
N LEU A 70 1.97 -6.67 -20.05
CA LEU A 70 0.75 -6.36 -19.30
C LEU A 70 0.22 -7.59 -18.55
N LYS A 71 0.25 -8.78 -19.18
CA LYS A 71 -0.09 -10.05 -18.51
C LYS A 71 0.85 -10.36 -17.34
N ALA A 72 2.15 -10.16 -17.51
CA ALA A 72 3.12 -10.34 -16.44
C ALA A 72 2.88 -9.35 -15.27
N ARG A 73 2.63 -8.08 -15.59
CA ARG A 73 2.33 -7.03 -14.62
C ARG A 73 1.04 -7.32 -13.84
N LEU A 74 -0.02 -7.75 -14.53
CA LEU A 74 -1.27 -8.14 -13.89
C LEU A 74 -1.07 -9.32 -12.93
N ARG A 75 -0.30 -10.33 -13.36
CA ARG A 75 0.04 -11.49 -12.54
C ARG A 75 0.78 -11.09 -11.25
N ASN A 76 1.67 -10.10 -11.33
CA ASN A 76 2.37 -9.58 -10.15
C ASN A 76 1.41 -8.90 -9.16
N TYR A 77 0.44 -8.10 -9.65
CA TYR A 77 -0.54 -7.47 -8.77
C TYR A 77 -1.47 -8.47 -8.08
N LEU A 78 -1.89 -9.52 -8.79
CA LEU A 78 -2.66 -10.61 -8.20
C LEU A 78 -1.86 -11.36 -7.13
N LEU A 79 -0.57 -11.64 -7.39
CA LEU A 79 0.31 -12.26 -6.41
C LEU A 79 0.47 -11.39 -5.16
N LEU A 80 0.69 -10.09 -5.33
CA LEU A 80 0.77 -9.13 -4.20
C LEU A 80 -0.53 -9.08 -3.40
N LEU A 81 -1.70 -9.16 -4.06
CA LEU A 81 -2.98 -9.26 -3.36
C LEU A 81 -3.11 -10.57 -2.57
N ASP A 82 -2.67 -11.70 -3.12
CA ASP A 82 -2.66 -12.98 -2.41
C ASP A 82 -1.82 -12.90 -1.12
N PHE A 83 -0.66 -12.24 -1.18
CA PHE A 83 0.19 -11.96 -0.01
C PHE A 83 -0.54 -11.20 1.10
N LEU A 84 -1.35 -10.21 0.73
CA LEU A 84 -2.01 -9.31 1.68
C LEU A 84 -3.31 -9.89 2.25
N ILE A 85 -3.91 -10.89 1.59
CA ILE A 85 -5.20 -11.48 1.99
C ILE A 85 -5.01 -12.70 2.90
N ALA A 86 -4.01 -13.54 2.68
CA ALA A 86 -3.73 -14.66 3.59
C ALA A 86 -2.28 -15.17 3.45
N PRO A 87 -1.46 -15.17 4.53
CA PRO A 87 -0.07 -15.64 4.47
C PRO A 87 0.07 -17.10 4.02
N GLU A 88 -0.93 -17.96 4.30
CA GLU A 88 -0.93 -19.35 3.83
C GLU A 88 -1.21 -19.50 2.33
N LYS A 89 -2.13 -18.70 1.77
CA LYS A 89 -2.36 -18.68 0.30
C LYS A 89 -1.15 -18.14 -0.44
N ALA A 90 -0.52 -17.12 0.14
CA ALA A 90 0.67 -16.48 -0.40
C ALA A 90 1.81 -17.48 -0.62
N LYS A 91 2.10 -18.32 0.37
CA LYS A 91 3.14 -19.37 0.29
C LYS A 91 2.89 -20.34 -0.85
N LYS A 92 1.63 -20.77 -1.04
CA LYS A 92 1.22 -21.67 -2.13
C LYS A 92 1.31 -21.00 -3.51
N SER A 93 0.92 -19.72 -3.62
CA SER A 93 1.06 -18.94 -4.85
C SER A 93 2.55 -18.71 -5.21
N LEU A 94 3.41 -18.48 -4.21
CA LEU A 94 4.86 -18.36 -4.35
C LEU A 94 5.50 -19.65 -4.86
N GLU A 95 5.17 -20.80 -4.25
CA GLU A 95 5.67 -22.12 -4.66
C GLU A 95 5.26 -22.45 -6.10
N ASN A 96 4.03 -22.11 -6.50
CA ASN A 96 3.55 -22.29 -7.88
C ASN A 96 4.22 -21.33 -8.86
N TYR A 97 4.56 -20.11 -8.43
CA TYR A 97 5.26 -19.13 -9.26
C TYR A 97 6.72 -19.54 -9.49
N LEU A 98 7.42 -19.95 -8.43
CA LEU A 98 8.81 -20.42 -8.49
C LEU A 98 8.96 -21.71 -9.32
N LYS A 99 7.99 -22.65 -9.24
CA LYS A 99 7.99 -23.85 -10.10
C LYS A 99 7.93 -23.56 -11.60
N ASN A 100 7.37 -22.43 -11.98
CA ASN A 100 7.22 -22.03 -13.38
C ASN A 100 8.37 -21.11 -13.86
N ILE A 101 9.25 -20.66 -12.96
CA ILE A 101 10.50 -20.00 -13.31
C ILE A 101 11.57 -21.09 -13.42
N LYS A 102 11.75 -21.65 -14.62
CA LYS A 102 12.97 -22.38 -14.94
C LYS A 102 14.08 -21.35 -15.20
N LEU A 103 15.06 -21.30 -14.31
CA LEU A 103 16.37 -20.70 -14.56
C LEU A 103 17.07 -21.42 -15.72
#